data_AF-A0A1H0VQ90-F1
#
_entry.id   AF-A0A1H0VQ90-F1
#
_cell.length_a   1.000
_cell.length_b   1.000
_cell.length_c   1.000
_cell.angle_alpha   90.00
_cell.angle_beta   90.00
_cell.angle_gamma   90.00
#
_symmetry.space_group_name_H-M   'P 1'
#
loop_
_entity.id
_entity.type
_entity.pdbx_description
1 polymer ?
#
loop_
_entity_poly.entity_id
_entity_poly.type
_entity_poly.pdbx_seq_one_letter_code
_entity_poly.pdbx_strand_id
1 'polypeptide(L)'
;MTNELKIGDRRHGSLFDEDPNTPDISATIERSEKGIYVSMRWDSEKNPQYGRWFTNDAFYPDQDSNRALPDPECPSELIFRDSHGPITLVGCRSDGYDTNLFIGTGRINVGAAILGASSLSYAKINGLQCEVSGLRSWLGTTSIHQTRTFVEETGRQQIDINLLSPGPINIPDSGLTLRPTYTKSRTLHSLEIRDSVRLEHRTEYESSWRTHFGALRALRDLLAVSRWRSESLIAERVMRSDYPLQGPTGNAGTREQWLEVIDDTSSLPVEETPRTAHLIEYAELGPEGISRWIQLREDFSRAFDPAISSLYLENLSTEVRLTQVAIGLEALGYLIAVRDDGTSESTANRMNFKTRLNRIVQDLDGVLPFVKANADWSQNIADAYNALKHVNRAAPQPVDVANGWRECVLLLRAWIASELGVEHAILTQRVLEDAYIRPFVAIERI
;
A
#
# COMPACT_ATOMS: atom_id res chain seq x y z
N MET A 1 -21.92 -20.17 10.27
CA MET A 1 -20.45 -20.20 10.16
C MET A 1 -19.98 -18.79 9.86
N THR A 2 -18.79 -18.37 10.29
CA THR A 2 -18.26 -17.04 9.97
C THR A 2 -17.94 -16.98 8.48
N ASN A 3 -18.27 -15.87 7.81
CA ASN A 3 -17.95 -15.67 6.40
C ASN A 3 -16.49 -15.22 6.26
N GLU A 4 -15.57 -16.16 6.33
CA GLU A 4 -14.12 -15.95 6.17
C GLU A 4 -13.62 -16.64 4.89
N LEU A 5 -12.53 -16.13 4.32
CA LEU A 5 -11.84 -16.76 3.18
C LEU A 5 -10.33 -16.60 3.37
N LYS A 6 -9.65 -17.63 3.87
CA LYS A 6 -8.21 -17.65 4.19
C LYS A 6 -7.39 -18.20 3.04
N ILE A 7 -6.09 -17.93 3.04
CA ILE A 7 -5.16 -18.51 2.06
C ILE A 7 -5.21 -20.04 2.19
N GLY A 8 -5.41 -20.73 1.06
CA GLY A 8 -5.61 -22.17 0.97
C GLY A 8 -7.08 -22.60 0.96
N ASP A 9 -8.03 -21.70 1.26
CA ASP A 9 -9.44 -22.05 1.29
C ASP A 9 -10.01 -22.21 -0.12
N ARG A 10 -10.89 -23.21 -0.27
CA ARG A 10 -11.76 -23.43 -1.43
C ARG A 10 -13.20 -23.59 -0.97
N ARG A 11 -14.11 -22.81 -1.54
CA ARG A 11 -15.54 -22.82 -1.20
C ARG A 11 -16.37 -23.04 -2.46
N HIS A 12 -17.37 -23.91 -2.36
CA HIS A 12 -18.29 -24.23 -3.47
C HIS A 12 -19.62 -23.51 -3.26
N GLY A 13 -20.15 -22.90 -4.32
CA GLY A 13 -21.35 -22.09 -4.25
C GLY A 13 -21.91 -21.75 -5.62
N SER A 14 -22.74 -20.73 -5.67
CA SER A 14 -23.34 -20.20 -6.90
C SER A 14 -22.78 -18.81 -7.20
N LEU A 15 -22.61 -18.50 -8.48
CA LEU A 15 -22.16 -17.21 -9.00
C LEU A 15 -23.31 -16.51 -9.70
N PHE A 16 -23.41 -15.19 -9.49
CA PHE A 16 -24.50 -14.33 -9.94
C PHE A 16 -23.92 -13.04 -10.53
N ASP A 17 -24.51 -12.56 -11.63
CA ASP A 17 -24.19 -11.29 -12.31
C ASP A 17 -25.39 -10.32 -12.36
N GLU A 18 -26.51 -10.67 -11.71
CA GLU A 18 -27.80 -9.95 -11.73
C GLU A 18 -28.41 -9.72 -13.13
N ASP A 19 -27.85 -10.30 -14.19
CA ASP A 19 -28.47 -10.26 -15.52
C ASP A 19 -29.63 -11.28 -15.56
N PRO A 20 -30.88 -10.85 -15.80
CA PRO A 20 -32.03 -11.75 -15.88
C PRO A 20 -31.91 -12.84 -16.95
N ASN A 21 -31.02 -12.65 -17.93
CA ASN A 21 -30.76 -13.58 -19.03
C ASN A 21 -29.67 -14.61 -18.69
N THR A 22 -29.00 -14.48 -17.54
CA THR A 22 -27.91 -15.37 -17.11
C THR A 22 -28.35 -16.16 -15.87
N PRO A 23 -28.62 -17.48 -15.99
CA PRO A 23 -29.05 -18.31 -14.87
C PRO A 23 -27.87 -18.67 -13.98
N ASP A 24 -28.07 -18.67 -12.66
CA ASP A 24 -27.06 -19.02 -11.67
C ASP A 24 -26.20 -20.24 -12.06
N ILE A 25 -24.88 -20.09 -11.93
CA ILE A 25 -23.92 -21.14 -12.26
C ILE A 25 -23.19 -21.62 -11.01
N SER A 26 -22.99 -22.94 -10.90
CA SER A 26 -22.14 -23.50 -9.86
C SER A 26 -20.68 -23.08 -10.09
N ALA A 27 -20.06 -22.55 -9.05
CA ALA A 27 -18.70 -22.06 -9.07
C ALA A 27 -17.93 -22.45 -7.81
N THR A 28 -16.61 -22.39 -7.90
CA THR A 28 -15.70 -22.56 -6.78
C THR A 28 -14.88 -21.29 -6.61
N ILE A 29 -14.92 -20.67 -5.44
CA ILE A 29 -14.00 -19.58 -5.08
C ILE A 29 -12.81 -20.17 -4.34
N GLU A 30 -11.61 -19.72 -4.69
CA GLU A 30 -10.33 -20.12 -4.11
C GLU A 30 -9.53 -18.88 -3.73
N ARG A 31 -8.94 -18.87 -2.54
CA ARG A 31 -7.91 -17.90 -2.17
C ARG A 31 -6.56 -18.59 -2.09
N SER A 32 -5.64 -18.21 -2.95
CA SER A 32 -4.25 -18.70 -2.98
C SER A 32 -3.28 -17.61 -2.53
N GLU A 33 -1.98 -17.93 -2.46
CA GLU A 33 -0.92 -16.92 -2.25
C GLU A 33 -0.80 -15.93 -3.42
N LYS A 34 -1.27 -16.30 -4.61
CA LYS A 34 -1.20 -15.49 -5.83
C LYS A 34 -2.45 -14.64 -6.09
N GLY A 35 -3.48 -14.81 -5.27
CA GLY A 35 -4.72 -14.07 -5.41
C GLY A 35 -5.98 -14.88 -5.23
N ILE A 36 -7.11 -14.23 -5.57
CA ILE A 36 -8.46 -14.74 -5.44
C ILE A 36 -8.95 -15.16 -6.82
N TYR A 37 -9.47 -16.38 -6.91
CA TYR A 37 -9.94 -16.95 -8.16
C TYR A 37 -11.33 -17.53 -8.03
N VAL A 38 -12.13 -17.39 -9.08
CA VAL A 38 -13.38 -18.12 -9.25
C VAL A 38 -13.27 -19.02 -10.46
N SER A 39 -13.60 -20.29 -10.29
CA SER A 39 -13.67 -21.27 -11.37
C SER A 39 -15.09 -21.74 -11.56
N MET A 40 -15.54 -21.80 -12.81
CA MET A 40 -16.88 -22.28 -13.16
C MET A 40 -16.82 -23.17 -14.41
N ARG A 41 -17.77 -24.09 -14.52
CA ARG A 41 -17.91 -24.95 -15.69
C ARG A 41 -19.07 -24.46 -16.56
N TRP A 42 -18.81 -24.25 -17.84
CA TRP A 42 -19.85 -24.00 -18.82
C TRP A 42 -20.02 -25.18 -19.79
N ASP A 43 -21.17 -25.19 -20.44
CA ASP A 43 -21.65 -26.14 -21.42
C ASP A 43 -22.27 -25.30 -22.56
N SER A 44 -21.77 -25.48 -23.78
CA SER A 44 -22.13 -24.67 -24.94
C SER A 44 -23.61 -24.77 -25.31
N GLU A 45 -24.31 -25.81 -24.89
CA GLU A 45 -25.74 -25.98 -25.15
C GLU A 45 -26.59 -25.44 -24.01
N LYS A 46 -26.15 -25.62 -22.76
CA LYS A 46 -26.96 -25.29 -21.57
C LYS A 46 -26.78 -23.86 -21.09
N ASN A 47 -25.56 -23.35 -21.13
CA ASN A 47 -25.22 -22.02 -20.62
C ASN A 47 -24.07 -21.37 -21.44
N PRO A 48 -24.24 -21.22 -22.77
CA PRO A 48 -23.22 -20.69 -23.68
C PRO A 48 -22.74 -19.28 -23.32
N GLN A 49 -23.57 -18.47 -22.67
CA GLN A 49 -23.25 -17.12 -22.25
C GLN A 49 -22.04 -17.03 -21.31
N TYR A 50 -21.79 -18.05 -20.48
CA TYR A 50 -20.61 -18.08 -19.63
C TYR A 50 -19.34 -18.45 -20.39
N GLY A 51 -19.44 -19.22 -21.47
CA GLY A 51 -18.29 -19.51 -22.33
C GLY A 51 -17.75 -18.24 -23.01
N ARG A 52 -18.65 -17.32 -23.37
CA ARG A 52 -18.30 -16.02 -23.99
C ARG A 52 -17.44 -15.13 -23.10
N TRP A 53 -17.48 -15.30 -21.78
CA TRP A 53 -16.59 -14.56 -20.87
C TRP A 53 -15.11 -14.92 -21.05
N PHE A 54 -14.83 -16.08 -21.64
CA PHE A 54 -13.47 -16.63 -21.76
C PHE A 54 -13.03 -16.80 -23.21
N THR A 55 -13.96 -17.08 -24.11
CA THR A 55 -13.67 -17.36 -25.52
C THR A 55 -14.10 -16.21 -26.40
N ASN A 56 -13.20 -15.71 -27.25
CA ASN A 56 -13.58 -14.78 -28.33
C ASN A 56 -14.56 -15.48 -29.31
N ASP A 57 -15.29 -14.69 -30.11
CA ASP A 57 -16.29 -15.07 -31.14
C ASP A 57 -16.01 -16.35 -31.97
N ALA A 58 -14.75 -16.79 -32.08
CA ALA A 58 -14.33 -17.96 -32.86
C ALA A 58 -15.06 -19.27 -32.51
N PHE A 59 -15.68 -19.40 -31.34
CA PHE A 59 -16.41 -20.61 -30.92
C PHE A 59 -17.93 -20.53 -31.05
N TYR A 60 -18.49 -19.39 -31.45
CA TYR A 60 -19.94 -19.19 -31.61
C TYR A 60 -20.28 -18.62 -33.00
N PRO A 61 -20.15 -19.40 -34.09
CA PRO A 61 -20.17 -18.88 -35.45
C PRO A 61 -21.55 -18.45 -35.99
N ASP A 62 -22.61 -18.45 -35.17
CA ASP A 62 -23.95 -18.13 -35.64
C ASP A 62 -24.82 -17.63 -34.49
N GLN A 63 -25.10 -16.31 -34.45
CA GLN A 63 -26.40 -15.73 -34.10
C GLN A 63 -26.48 -14.28 -34.62
N ASP A 64 -27.20 -14.12 -35.73
CA ASP A 64 -27.66 -12.87 -36.35
C ASP A 64 -26.59 -11.88 -36.84
N SER A 65 -26.54 -11.75 -38.17
CA SER A 65 -25.93 -10.66 -38.94
C SER A 65 -26.60 -9.28 -38.69
N ASN A 66 -27.17 -9.05 -37.50
CA ASN A 66 -27.88 -7.83 -37.15
C ASN A 66 -27.73 -7.39 -35.68
N ARG A 67 -26.78 -7.94 -34.89
CA ARG A 67 -26.47 -7.43 -33.55
C ARG A 67 -25.24 -6.52 -33.57
N ALA A 68 -25.48 -5.22 -33.50
CA ALA A 68 -24.49 -4.20 -33.16
C ALA A 68 -24.26 -4.12 -31.64
N LEU A 69 -24.13 -5.27 -30.96
CA LEU A 69 -23.81 -5.30 -29.53
C LEU A 69 -22.47 -6.02 -29.36
N PRO A 70 -21.48 -5.39 -28.70
CA PRO A 70 -20.21 -6.04 -28.42
C PRO A 70 -20.44 -7.30 -27.57
N ASP A 71 -19.55 -8.28 -27.70
CA ASP A 71 -19.57 -9.49 -26.89
C ASP A 71 -19.65 -9.17 -25.39
N PRO A 72 -20.38 -9.97 -24.60
CA PRO A 72 -20.41 -9.79 -23.16
C PRO A 72 -19.05 -10.13 -22.58
N GLU A 73 -18.25 -9.10 -22.28
CA GLU A 73 -17.06 -9.24 -21.45
C GLU A 73 -17.45 -9.79 -20.06
N CYS A 74 -16.56 -10.56 -19.45
CA CYS A 74 -16.70 -10.96 -18.04
C CYS A 74 -17.06 -9.73 -17.20
N PRO A 75 -18.22 -9.73 -16.50
CA PRO A 75 -18.62 -8.59 -15.67
C PRO A 75 -17.52 -8.25 -14.67
N SER A 76 -17.27 -6.96 -14.46
CA SER A 76 -16.26 -6.49 -13.52
C SER A 76 -16.68 -6.68 -12.06
N GLU A 77 -17.98 -6.89 -11.81
CA GLU A 77 -18.55 -7.19 -10.50
C GLU A 77 -19.43 -8.43 -10.58
N LEU A 78 -19.30 -9.32 -9.60
CA LEU A 78 -20.05 -10.57 -9.49
C LEU A 78 -20.42 -10.81 -8.03
N ILE A 79 -21.42 -11.64 -7.75
CA ILE A 79 -21.74 -12.11 -6.40
C ILE A 79 -21.51 -13.61 -6.35
N PHE A 80 -20.78 -14.07 -5.35
CA PHE A 80 -20.67 -15.49 -5.00
C PHE A 80 -21.49 -15.76 -3.73
N ARG A 81 -22.28 -16.84 -3.70
CA ARG A 81 -23.04 -17.24 -2.50
C ARG A 81 -22.81 -18.70 -2.18
N ASP A 82 -22.57 -18.99 -0.91
CA ASP A 82 -22.53 -20.34 -0.38
C ASP A 82 -23.17 -20.42 1.01
N SER A 83 -22.95 -21.53 1.72
CA SER A 83 -23.47 -21.76 3.07
C SER A 83 -22.89 -20.84 4.18
N HIS A 84 -21.80 -20.11 3.93
CA HIS A 84 -21.23 -19.16 4.89
C HIS A 84 -21.76 -17.73 4.68
N GLY A 85 -22.28 -17.42 3.49
CA GLY A 85 -22.89 -16.14 3.17
C GLY A 85 -22.51 -15.62 1.79
N PRO A 86 -23.01 -14.43 1.41
CA PRO A 86 -22.68 -13.81 0.14
C PRO A 86 -21.30 -13.13 0.18
N ILE A 87 -20.67 -13.03 -0.98
CA ILE A 87 -19.42 -12.33 -1.23
C ILE A 87 -19.60 -11.52 -2.51
N THR A 88 -19.46 -10.19 -2.46
CA THR A 88 -19.35 -9.38 -3.67
C THR A 88 -17.90 -9.42 -4.15
N LEU A 89 -17.69 -9.74 -5.42
CA LEU A 89 -16.40 -9.80 -6.10
C LEU A 89 -16.27 -8.57 -6.99
N VAL A 90 -15.15 -7.85 -6.88
CA VAL A 90 -14.90 -6.59 -7.59
C VAL A 90 -13.62 -6.69 -8.40
N GLY A 91 -13.61 -6.09 -9.59
CA GLY A 91 -12.47 -6.12 -10.50
C GLY A 91 -12.26 -7.50 -11.13
N CYS A 92 -13.33 -8.24 -11.36
CA CYS A 92 -13.30 -9.56 -11.97
C CYS A 92 -12.79 -9.48 -13.42
N ARG A 93 -11.87 -10.37 -13.77
CA ARG A 93 -11.27 -10.46 -15.11
C ARG A 93 -11.09 -11.92 -15.51
N SER A 94 -11.31 -12.22 -16.78
CA SER A 94 -10.98 -13.53 -17.34
C SER A 94 -9.48 -13.80 -17.21
N ASP A 95 -9.13 -14.95 -16.63
CA ASP A 95 -7.75 -15.42 -16.36
C ASP A 95 -7.45 -16.74 -17.10
N GLY A 96 -8.20 -16.99 -18.18
CA GLY A 96 -8.04 -18.14 -19.06
C GLY A 96 -9.07 -19.25 -18.84
N TYR A 97 -8.95 -20.29 -19.66
CA TYR A 97 -9.90 -21.39 -19.71
C TYR A 97 -9.28 -22.69 -20.27
N ASP A 98 -9.98 -23.79 -20.04
CA ASP A 98 -9.75 -25.10 -20.68
C ASP A 98 -11.08 -25.58 -21.30
N THR A 99 -11.08 -26.05 -22.54
CA THR A 99 -12.32 -26.49 -23.22
C THR A 99 -12.05 -27.56 -24.27
N ASN A 100 -13.04 -28.43 -24.47
CA ASN A 100 -13.08 -29.37 -25.60
C ASN A 100 -14.04 -28.92 -26.71
N LEU A 101 -14.34 -27.61 -26.79
CA LEU A 101 -15.33 -26.94 -27.65
C LEU A 101 -16.77 -26.98 -27.15
N PHE A 102 -17.20 -28.06 -26.51
CA PHE A 102 -18.57 -28.21 -26.02
C PHE A 102 -18.71 -27.92 -24.54
N ILE A 103 -17.67 -28.27 -23.77
CA ILE A 103 -17.64 -28.14 -22.32
C ILE A 103 -16.30 -27.54 -21.95
N GLY A 104 -16.34 -26.52 -21.11
CA GLY A 104 -15.12 -25.88 -20.63
C GLY A 104 -15.18 -25.46 -19.17
N THR A 105 -14.01 -25.17 -18.62
CA THR A 105 -13.82 -24.58 -17.31
C THR A 105 -13.15 -23.24 -17.49
N GLY A 106 -13.77 -22.20 -16.94
CA GLY A 106 -13.28 -20.83 -17.01
C GLY A 106 -12.76 -20.39 -15.67
N ARG A 107 -11.70 -19.58 -15.68
CA ARG A 107 -11.10 -19.00 -14.48
C ARG A 107 -11.19 -17.48 -14.52
N ILE A 108 -11.68 -16.91 -13.44
CA ILE A 108 -11.77 -15.47 -13.21
C ILE A 108 -10.77 -15.11 -12.12
N ASN A 109 -9.89 -14.15 -12.37
CA ASN A 109 -9.13 -13.46 -11.34
C ASN A 109 -10.01 -12.35 -10.73
N VAL A 110 -10.02 -12.27 -9.40
CA VAL A 110 -10.82 -11.31 -8.64
C VAL A 110 -9.89 -10.33 -7.93
N GLY A 111 -10.05 -9.03 -8.22
CA GLY A 111 -9.25 -7.99 -7.58
C GLY A 111 -9.56 -7.84 -6.08
N ALA A 112 -10.83 -7.85 -5.69
CA ALA A 112 -11.23 -7.80 -4.28
C ALA A 112 -12.51 -8.60 -3.99
N ALA A 113 -12.58 -9.20 -2.81
CA ALA A 113 -13.73 -9.95 -2.31
C ALA A 113 -14.26 -9.31 -1.02
N ILE A 114 -15.51 -8.87 -1.02
CA ILE A 114 -16.17 -8.20 0.10
C ILE A 114 -17.12 -9.17 0.78
N LEU A 115 -16.77 -9.58 1.99
CA LEU A 115 -17.46 -10.63 2.73
C LEU A 115 -18.74 -10.07 3.36
N GLY A 116 -19.87 -10.71 3.06
CA GLY A 116 -21.20 -10.32 3.57
C GLY A 116 -21.91 -9.26 2.73
N ALA A 117 -21.30 -8.77 1.65
CA ALA A 117 -21.96 -7.93 0.66
C ALA A 117 -22.79 -8.80 -0.31
N SER A 118 -23.94 -8.29 -0.73
CA SER A 118 -24.82 -8.92 -1.72
C SER A 118 -25.33 -7.92 -2.75
N SER A 119 -24.47 -7.00 -3.20
CA SER A 119 -24.78 -5.94 -4.16
C SER A 119 -23.63 -5.77 -5.14
N LEU A 120 -23.93 -5.47 -6.42
CA LEU A 120 -22.98 -5.21 -7.50
C LEU A 120 -22.65 -3.71 -7.66
N SER A 121 -22.49 -2.99 -6.56
CA SER A 121 -22.24 -1.53 -6.61
C SER A 121 -21.04 -1.14 -5.77
N TYR A 122 -20.04 -2.02 -5.68
CA TYR A 122 -18.82 -1.83 -4.91
C TYR A 122 -17.60 -1.44 -5.77
N ALA A 123 -17.77 -1.25 -7.08
CA ALA A 123 -16.75 -0.60 -7.91
C ALA A 123 -16.39 0.81 -7.41
N LYS A 124 -17.31 1.49 -6.71
CA LYS A 124 -17.08 2.73 -5.97
C LYS A 124 -17.56 2.58 -4.53
N ILE A 125 -16.84 3.20 -3.60
CA ILE A 125 -17.09 3.10 -2.16
C ILE A 125 -16.95 4.47 -1.49
N ASN A 126 -17.57 4.65 -0.31
CA ASN A 126 -17.46 5.88 0.48
C ASN A 126 -16.28 5.86 1.44
N GLY A 127 -15.80 4.68 1.83
CA GLY A 127 -14.62 4.58 2.68
C GLY A 127 -13.91 3.24 2.64
N LEU A 128 -12.63 3.30 2.94
CA LEU A 128 -11.70 2.18 2.98
C LEU A 128 -10.86 2.27 4.27
N GLN A 129 -10.77 1.15 4.97
CA GLN A 129 -9.90 0.96 6.13
C GLN A 129 -8.78 -0.01 5.76
N CYS A 130 -7.55 0.36 6.10
CA CYS A 130 -6.37 -0.46 5.91
C CYS A 130 -5.56 -0.61 7.21
N GLU A 131 -4.85 -1.73 7.30
CA GLU A 131 -3.71 -1.91 8.19
C GLU A 131 -2.44 -1.45 7.46
N VAL A 132 -1.60 -0.68 8.16
CA VAL A 132 -0.29 -0.25 7.66
C VAL A 132 0.79 -0.73 8.61
N SER A 133 1.81 -1.43 8.11
CA SER A 133 2.94 -1.83 8.95
C SER A 133 3.67 -0.60 9.48
N GLY A 134 4.23 -0.70 10.68
CA GLY A 134 4.92 0.40 11.35
C GLY A 134 4.03 1.50 11.91
N LEU A 135 2.75 1.59 11.53
CA LEU A 135 1.90 2.73 11.90
C LEU A 135 1.65 2.83 13.40
N ARG A 136 1.33 1.70 14.04
CA ARG A 136 1.13 1.66 15.50
C ARG A 136 2.38 2.08 16.25
N SER A 137 3.53 1.49 15.91
CA SER A 137 4.81 1.80 16.56
C SER A 137 5.22 3.25 16.34
N TRP A 138 5.01 3.78 15.14
CA TRP A 138 5.29 5.18 14.80
C TRP A 138 4.42 6.17 15.57
N LEU A 139 3.13 5.85 15.73
CA LEU A 139 2.20 6.67 16.50
C LEU A 139 2.51 6.67 18.00
N GLY A 140 3.25 5.66 18.50
CA GLY A 140 3.62 5.54 19.90
C GLY A 140 2.44 5.32 20.85
N THR A 141 1.30 4.87 20.32
CA THR A 141 0.07 4.65 21.09
C THR A 141 -0.17 3.17 21.35
N THR A 142 -0.84 2.88 22.46
CA THR A 142 -1.23 1.51 22.84
C THR A 142 -2.66 1.49 23.35
N SER A 143 -3.42 0.49 22.91
CA SER A 143 -4.74 0.21 23.48
C SER A 143 -4.68 -0.77 24.67
N ILE A 144 -3.49 -1.31 24.96
CA ILE A 144 -3.27 -2.33 25.99
C ILE A 144 -2.50 -1.71 27.16
N HIS A 145 -3.10 -1.75 28.35
CA HIS A 145 -2.47 -1.37 29.60
C HIS A 145 -2.44 -2.55 30.57
N GLN A 146 -1.25 -2.90 31.06
CA GLN A 146 -1.04 -4.05 31.94
C GLN A 146 -0.53 -3.58 33.30
N THR A 147 -1.21 -4.01 34.37
CA THR A 147 -0.72 -3.88 35.75
C THR A 147 -0.37 -5.27 36.27
N ARG A 148 0.80 -5.40 36.89
CA ARG A 148 1.24 -6.64 37.55
C ARG A 148 1.33 -6.40 39.04
N THR A 149 0.60 -7.20 39.82
CA THR A 149 0.62 -7.16 41.27
C THR A 149 1.10 -8.51 41.80
N PHE A 150 1.97 -8.46 42.81
CA PHE A 150 2.41 -9.64 43.53
C PHE A 150 1.67 -9.71 44.85
N VAL A 151 0.95 -10.79 45.09
CA VAL A 151 0.19 -10.99 46.32
C VAL A 151 1.08 -11.75 47.30
N GLU A 152 1.78 -11.00 48.16
CA GLU A 152 2.78 -11.53 49.10
C GLU A 152 2.26 -12.68 49.96
N GLU A 153 1.02 -12.58 50.44
CA GLU A 153 0.38 -13.57 51.31
C GLU A 153 0.17 -14.94 50.64
N THR A 154 0.03 -14.97 49.32
CA THR A 154 -0.25 -16.21 48.56
C THR A 154 0.90 -16.61 47.63
N GLY A 155 1.92 -15.76 47.50
CA GLY A 155 2.99 -15.90 46.52
C GLY A 155 2.52 -15.86 45.06
N ARG A 156 1.29 -15.40 44.79
CA ARG A 156 0.68 -15.42 43.45
C ARG A 156 0.97 -14.12 42.70
N GLN A 157 1.13 -14.25 41.39
CA GLN A 157 1.11 -13.11 40.48
C GLN A 157 -0.31 -12.87 39.96
N GLN A 158 -0.76 -11.62 40.04
CA GLN A 158 -1.99 -11.13 39.42
C GLN A 158 -1.62 -10.19 38.27
N ILE A 159 -2.34 -10.33 37.16
CA ILE A 159 -2.20 -9.48 35.98
C ILE A 159 -3.57 -8.93 35.64
N ASP A 160 -3.70 -7.60 35.67
CA ASP A 160 -4.88 -6.88 35.20
C ASP A 160 -4.57 -6.26 33.83
N ILE A 161 -5.40 -6.58 32.83
CA ILE A 161 -5.28 -6.04 31.47
C ILE A 161 -6.49 -5.15 31.20
N ASN A 162 -6.24 -3.85 31.02
CA ASN A 162 -7.25 -2.89 30.61
C ASN A 162 -7.08 -2.58 29.12
N LEU A 163 -8.18 -2.73 28.38
CA LEU A 163 -8.23 -2.49 26.93
C LEU A 163 -9.05 -1.23 26.65
N LEU A 164 -8.36 -0.15 26.31
CA LEU A 164 -8.97 1.13 26.02
C LEU A 164 -8.35 1.71 24.76
N SER A 165 -9.11 1.70 23.66
CA SER A 165 -8.67 2.32 22.42
C SER A 165 -8.63 3.84 22.59
N PRO A 166 -7.51 4.50 22.28
CA PRO A 166 -7.46 5.95 22.17
C PRO A 166 -8.47 6.51 21.16
N GLY A 167 -8.80 7.80 21.30
CA GLY A 167 -9.68 8.50 20.36
C GLY A 167 -9.10 8.56 18.94
N PRO A 168 -9.95 8.68 17.91
CA PRO A 168 -9.51 8.83 16.54
C PRO A 168 -8.76 10.14 16.34
N ILE A 169 -7.76 10.13 15.45
CA ILE A 169 -6.96 11.28 15.08
C ILE A 169 -7.31 11.63 13.64
N ASN A 170 -8.03 12.74 13.44
CA ASN A 170 -8.40 13.21 12.11
C ASN A 170 -7.23 13.99 11.50
N ILE A 171 -6.93 13.74 10.24
CA ILE A 171 -5.92 14.49 9.49
C ILE A 171 -6.64 15.58 8.70
N PRO A 172 -6.34 16.87 8.93
CA PRO A 172 -7.01 17.98 8.25
C PRO A 172 -6.95 17.85 6.73
N ASP A 173 -8.05 18.26 6.06
CA ASP A 173 -8.17 18.41 4.60
C ASP A 173 -7.83 17.19 3.72
N SER A 174 -7.77 15.99 4.32
CA SER A 174 -7.32 14.77 3.61
C SER A 174 -8.35 13.64 3.57
N GLY A 175 -9.44 13.75 4.36
CA GLY A 175 -10.37 12.64 4.56
C GLY A 175 -9.76 11.44 5.30
N LEU A 176 -8.52 11.55 5.81
CA LEU A 176 -7.85 10.49 6.56
C LEU A 176 -8.13 10.55 8.05
N THR A 177 -8.20 9.37 8.68
CA THR A 177 -8.31 9.22 10.13
C THR A 177 -7.45 8.06 10.61
N LEU A 178 -6.64 8.29 11.64
CA LEU A 178 -5.95 7.23 12.36
C LEU A 178 -6.87 6.75 13.48
N ARG A 179 -7.20 5.45 13.48
CA ARG A 179 -8.08 4.84 14.48
C ARG A 179 -7.32 3.78 15.28
N PRO A 180 -6.70 4.16 16.41
CA PRO A 180 -6.19 3.19 17.38
C PRO A 180 -7.29 2.19 17.77
N THR A 181 -6.94 0.92 17.80
CA THR A 181 -7.91 -0.15 18.00
C THR A 181 -7.21 -1.41 18.52
N TYR A 182 -8.01 -2.40 18.90
CA TYR A 182 -7.49 -3.72 19.21
C TYR A 182 -8.47 -4.79 18.72
N THR A 183 -7.93 -5.97 18.40
CA THR A 183 -8.71 -7.17 18.18
C THR A 183 -8.43 -8.17 19.29
N LYS A 184 -9.44 -8.98 19.60
CA LYS A 184 -9.37 -10.01 20.65
C LYS A 184 -9.79 -11.33 20.05
N SER A 185 -8.88 -12.30 20.07
CA SER A 185 -9.18 -13.68 19.75
C SER A 185 -9.07 -14.53 21.01
N ARG A 186 -10.07 -15.37 21.27
CA ARG A 186 -10.07 -16.27 22.42
C ARG A 186 -10.29 -17.70 21.93
N THR A 187 -9.35 -18.57 22.24
CA THR A 187 -9.51 -20.02 22.10
C THR A 187 -9.80 -20.64 23.47
N LEU A 188 -9.97 -21.97 23.52
CA LEU A 188 -10.17 -22.69 24.78
C LEU A 188 -9.01 -22.47 25.77
N HIS A 189 -7.79 -22.28 25.28
CA HIS A 189 -6.58 -22.23 26.10
C HIS A 189 -5.76 -20.95 25.93
N SER A 190 -6.17 -20.01 25.07
CA SER A 190 -5.44 -18.78 24.82
C SER A 190 -6.36 -17.56 24.68
N LEU A 191 -5.83 -16.42 25.08
CA LEU A 191 -6.35 -15.09 24.78
C LEU A 191 -5.25 -14.35 24.01
N GLU A 192 -5.51 -14.04 22.75
CA GLU A 192 -4.67 -13.18 21.93
C GLU A 192 -5.32 -11.80 21.83
N ILE A 193 -4.55 -10.77 22.12
CA ILE A 193 -4.96 -9.38 21.98
C ILE A 193 -3.96 -8.74 21.03
N ARG A 194 -4.44 -8.28 19.87
CA ARG A 194 -3.62 -7.56 18.90
C ARG A 194 -3.98 -6.10 18.95
N ASP A 195 -3.00 -5.28 19.28
CA ASP A 195 -3.11 -3.83 19.25
C ASP A 195 -2.70 -3.31 17.87
N SER A 196 -3.49 -2.42 17.29
CA SER A 196 -3.25 -1.91 15.95
C SER A 196 -3.79 -0.50 15.76
N VAL A 197 -3.42 0.14 14.65
CA VAL A 197 -3.99 1.41 14.22
C VAL A 197 -4.53 1.20 12.82
N ARG A 198 -5.84 1.40 12.65
CA ARG A 198 -6.47 1.39 11.34
C ARG A 198 -6.32 2.75 10.70
N LEU A 199 -5.83 2.76 9.47
CA LEU A 199 -5.85 3.94 8.63
C LEU A 199 -7.15 3.94 7.82
N GLU A 200 -7.97 4.95 8.02
CA GLU A 200 -9.25 5.12 7.33
C GLU A 200 -9.17 6.30 6.35
N HIS A 201 -9.72 6.13 5.16
CA HIS A 201 -10.00 7.22 4.23
C HIS A 201 -11.50 7.26 3.92
N ARG A 202 -12.09 8.46 3.91
CA ARG A 202 -13.51 8.67 3.62
C ARG A 202 -13.74 9.80 2.65
N THR A 203 -14.76 9.62 1.81
CA THR A 203 -15.25 10.61 0.86
C THR A 203 -16.75 10.81 1.05
N GLU A 204 -17.23 12.04 0.83
CA GLU A 204 -18.66 12.36 0.89
C GLU A 204 -19.44 11.56 -0.18
N TYR A 205 -18.92 11.55 -1.40
CA TYR A 205 -19.48 10.81 -2.54
C TYR A 205 -18.70 9.53 -2.80
N GLU A 206 -19.36 8.55 -3.42
CA GLU A 206 -18.72 7.29 -3.82
C GLU A 206 -17.53 7.55 -4.75
N SER A 207 -16.38 7.01 -4.39
CA SER A 207 -15.12 7.19 -5.10
C SER A 207 -14.49 5.87 -5.46
N SER A 208 -13.63 5.87 -6.48
CA SER A 208 -12.92 4.68 -6.92
C SER A 208 -11.96 4.16 -5.84
N TRP A 209 -11.71 2.85 -5.82
CA TRP A 209 -10.67 2.23 -4.97
C TRP A 209 -9.31 2.89 -5.14
N ARG A 210 -8.95 3.29 -6.37
CA ARG A 210 -7.71 4.00 -6.68
C ARG A 210 -7.59 5.33 -5.94
N THR A 211 -8.69 6.07 -5.80
CA THR A 211 -8.74 7.33 -5.05
C THR A 211 -8.43 7.08 -3.56
N HIS A 212 -9.11 6.09 -2.97
CA HIS A 212 -8.90 5.72 -1.56
C HIS A 212 -7.46 5.22 -1.32
N PHE A 213 -6.98 4.29 -2.13
CA PHE A 213 -5.60 3.83 -2.03
C PHE A 213 -4.58 4.94 -2.26
N GLY A 214 -4.85 5.93 -3.12
CA GLY A 214 -3.99 7.10 -3.31
C GLY A 214 -3.75 7.85 -2.00
N ALA A 215 -4.83 8.19 -1.28
CA ALA A 215 -4.75 8.87 0.00
C ALA A 215 -4.06 8.01 1.08
N LEU A 216 -4.43 6.72 1.18
CA LEU A 216 -3.87 5.81 2.18
C LEU A 216 -2.36 5.54 1.93
N ARG A 217 -1.96 5.45 0.67
CA ARG A 217 -0.54 5.29 0.26
C ARG A 217 0.31 6.47 0.67
N ALA A 218 -0.25 7.68 0.74
CA ALA A 218 0.50 8.85 1.19
C ALA A 218 1.04 8.64 2.61
N LEU A 219 0.23 8.13 3.54
CA LEU A 219 0.72 7.86 4.90
C LEU A 219 1.69 6.67 4.94
N ARG A 220 1.42 5.60 4.19
CA ARG A 220 2.37 4.48 4.05
C ARG A 220 3.73 4.99 3.55
N ASP A 221 3.74 5.90 2.58
CA ASP A 221 4.97 6.46 2.02
C ASP A 221 5.74 7.30 3.04
N LEU A 222 5.06 8.02 3.93
CA LEU A 222 5.71 8.71 5.03
C LEU A 222 6.50 7.73 5.91
N LEU A 223 5.86 6.62 6.31
CA LEU A 223 6.49 5.59 7.14
C LEU A 223 7.66 4.93 6.40
N ALA A 224 7.44 4.60 5.12
CA ALA A 224 8.43 3.99 4.26
C ALA A 224 9.67 4.89 4.08
N VAL A 225 9.47 6.19 3.83
CA VAL A 225 10.57 7.17 3.76
C VAL A 225 11.24 7.34 5.12
N SER A 226 10.46 7.42 6.19
CA SER A 226 10.98 7.66 7.54
C SER A 226 11.92 6.55 8.02
N ARG A 227 11.68 5.28 7.64
CA ARG A 227 12.55 4.12 7.97
C ARG A 227 13.43 3.61 6.82
N TRP A 228 13.16 4.09 5.60
CA TRP A 228 13.65 3.51 4.35
C TRP A 228 13.45 2.00 4.22
N ARG A 229 12.20 1.57 4.36
CA ARG A 229 11.77 0.17 4.16
C ARG A 229 10.42 0.10 3.45
N SER A 230 10.13 -1.01 2.79
CA SER A 230 8.79 -1.28 2.25
C SER A 230 7.80 -1.48 3.40
N GLU A 231 6.74 -0.67 3.47
CA GLU A 231 5.65 -0.83 4.42
C GLU A 231 4.42 -1.44 3.73
N SER A 232 3.79 -2.44 4.35
CA SER A 232 2.56 -3.05 3.83
C SER A 232 1.38 -2.09 3.99
N LEU A 233 0.45 -2.17 3.04
CA LEU A 233 -0.85 -1.50 3.08
C LEU A 233 -1.90 -2.56 2.73
N ILE A 234 -2.64 -3.02 3.73
CA ILE A 234 -3.55 -4.17 3.60
C ILE A 234 -4.98 -3.66 3.76
N ALA A 235 -5.83 -3.85 2.75
CA ALA A 235 -7.23 -3.52 2.86
C ALA A 235 -7.91 -4.47 3.86
N GLU A 236 -8.62 -3.89 4.84
CA GLU A 236 -9.34 -4.66 5.86
C GLU A 236 -10.84 -4.53 5.71
N ARG A 237 -11.35 -3.30 5.50
CA ARG A 237 -12.79 -3.06 5.44
C ARG A 237 -13.17 -1.97 4.45
N VAL A 238 -14.36 -2.10 3.88
CA VAL A 238 -14.99 -1.10 3.03
C VAL A 238 -16.35 -0.69 3.56
N MET A 239 -16.79 0.50 3.18
CA MET A 239 -18.09 1.04 3.58
C MET A 239 -18.73 1.82 2.43
N ARG A 240 -20.03 1.61 2.29
CA ARG A 240 -20.92 2.37 1.42
C ARG A 240 -22.05 2.96 2.25
N SER A 241 -22.37 4.22 2.00
CA SER A 241 -23.37 4.95 2.79
C SER A 241 -24.79 4.49 2.49
N ASP A 242 -25.04 3.95 1.30
CA ASP A 242 -26.34 3.41 0.86
C ASP A 242 -26.55 1.93 1.23
N TYR A 243 -25.55 1.30 1.87
CA TYR A 243 -25.62 -0.06 2.41
C TYR A 243 -25.45 -0.06 3.94
N PRO A 244 -26.36 0.59 4.71
CA PRO A 244 -26.23 0.67 6.16
C PRO A 244 -26.66 -0.64 6.86
N LEU A 245 -26.20 -0.81 8.11
CA LEU A 245 -26.67 -1.90 8.98
C LEU A 245 -28.16 -1.73 9.23
N GLN A 246 -28.95 -2.73 8.84
CA GLN A 246 -30.38 -2.75 9.15
C GLN A 246 -30.59 -2.85 10.66
N GLY A 247 -31.44 -1.98 11.21
CA GLY A 247 -31.83 -2.07 12.61
C GLY A 247 -32.70 -3.30 12.89
N PRO A 248 -32.80 -3.77 14.15
CA PRO A 248 -33.63 -4.94 14.52
C PRO A 248 -35.10 -4.82 14.13
N THR A 249 -35.58 -3.60 13.88
CA THR A 249 -37.00 -3.29 13.61
C THR A 249 -37.27 -2.90 12.14
N GLY A 250 -36.33 -3.13 11.22
CA GLY A 250 -36.54 -2.87 9.79
C GLY A 250 -36.64 -1.38 9.41
N ASN A 251 -36.40 -0.45 10.35
CA ASN A 251 -36.18 0.95 10.02
C ASN A 251 -34.87 1.07 9.24
N ALA A 252 -34.88 1.89 8.18
CA ALA A 252 -33.71 2.22 7.38
C ALA A 252 -32.50 2.50 8.29
N GLY A 253 -31.40 1.77 8.04
CA GLY A 253 -30.27 1.65 8.95
C GLY A 253 -29.68 3.01 9.33
N THR A 254 -29.59 3.29 10.64
CA THR A 254 -28.95 4.51 11.16
C THR A 254 -27.46 4.32 11.47
N ARG A 255 -26.92 3.12 11.27
CA ARG A 255 -25.53 2.77 11.56
C ARG A 255 -24.80 2.36 10.29
N GLU A 256 -23.65 2.98 10.08
CA GLU A 256 -22.73 2.65 8.99
C GLU A 256 -22.29 1.19 9.09
N GLN A 257 -22.20 0.52 7.93
CA GLN A 257 -21.71 -0.85 7.84
C GLN A 257 -20.30 -0.87 7.24
N TRP A 258 -19.35 -1.40 8.00
CA TRP A 258 -18.01 -1.72 7.51
C TRP A 258 -17.91 -3.22 7.27
N LEU A 259 -17.80 -3.61 6.00
CA LEU A 259 -17.68 -5.00 5.56
C LEU A 259 -16.21 -5.36 5.39
N GLU A 260 -15.86 -6.60 5.74
CA GLU A 260 -14.49 -7.11 5.55
C GLU A 260 -14.19 -7.25 4.06
N VAL A 261 -12.98 -6.86 3.66
CA VAL A 261 -12.49 -7.03 2.30
C VAL A 261 -11.21 -7.86 2.31
N ILE A 262 -11.08 -8.72 1.31
CA ILE A 262 -9.81 -9.33 0.93
C ILE A 262 -9.44 -8.76 -0.43
N ASP A 263 -8.28 -8.12 -0.53
CA ASP A 263 -7.77 -7.51 -1.76
C ASP A 263 -6.57 -8.32 -2.26
N ASP A 264 -6.59 -8.71 -3.54
CA ASP A 264 -5.51 -9.45 -4.21
C ASP A 264 -4.24 -8.59 -4.33
N THR A 265 -4.40 -7.27 -4.41
CA THR A 265 -3.25 -6.36 -4.55
C THR A 265 -2.55 -6.02 -3.23
N SER A 266 -3.07 -6.50 -2.10
CA SER A 266 -2.54 -6.20 -0.78
C SER A 266 -1.19 -6.89 -0.57
N SER A 267 -0.22 -6.12 -0.06
CA SER A 267 1.09 -6.66 0.29
C SER A 267 0.99 -7.68 1.42
N LEU A 268 1.94 -8.61 1.49
CA LEU A 268 2.08 -9.46 2.67
C LEU A 268 2.36 -8.59 3.91
N PRO A 269 1.85 -8.98 5.10
CA PRO A 269 2.16 -8.28 6.33
C PRO A 269 3.67 -8.22 6.56
N VAL A 270 4.20 -7.02 6.78
CA VAL A 270 5.60 -6.83 7.16
C VAL A 270 5.70 -6.87 8.68
N GLU A 271 6.50 -7.80 9.20
CA GLU A 271 6.74 -7.88 10.64
C GLU A 271 7.50 -6.65 11.16
N GLU A 272 7.14 -6.22 12.37
CA GLU A 272 7.87 -5.16 13.04
C GLU A 272 9.25 -5.64 13.45
N THR A 273 10.27 -4.91 12.97
CA THR A 273 11.66 -5.15 13.36
C THR A 273 12.12 -4.05 14.30
N PRO A 274 12.76 -4.37 15.44
CA PRO A 274 13.25 -3.36 16.39
C PRO A 274 14.39 -2.48 15.85
N ARG A 275 14.90 -2.77 14.64
CA ARG A 275 16.22 -2.32 14.19
C ARG A 275 16.26 -0.97 13.48
N THR A 276 15.12 -0.38 13.10
CA THR A 276 15.11 0.88 12.34
C THR A 276 14.22 1.92 13.00
N ALA A 277 14.86 2.89 13.66
CA ALA A 277 14.21 4.08 14.15
C ALA A 277 13.67 4.93 12.99
N HIS A 278 12.66 5.73 13.28
CA HIS A 278 12.09 6.68 12.34
C HIS A 278 12.92 7.96 12.31
N LEU A 279 13.25 8.45 11.11
CA LEU A 279 13.88 9.76 10.95
C LEU A 279 12.90 10.90 11.25
N ILE A 280 11.62 10.66 10.93
CA ILE A 280 10.48 11.55 11.14
C ILE A 280 9.52 10.86 12.10
N GLU A 281 9.39 11.35 13.33
CA GLU A 281 8.50 10.77 14.34
C GLU A 281 7.16 11.51 14.41
N TYR A 282 6.11 10.80 14.83
CA TYR A 282 4.78 11.40 14.97
C TYR A 282 4.75 12.53 16.01
N ALA A 283 5.56 12.43 17.07
CA ALA A 283 5.58 13.40 18.17
C ALA A 283 5.92 14.82 17.73
N GLU A 284 6.72 14.98 16.67
CA GLU A 284 7.09 16.27 16.09
C GLU A 284 6.12 16.71 14.99
N LEU A 285 5.53 15.74 14.29
CA LEU A 285 4.74 15.99 13.09
C LEU A 285 3.29 16.36 13.43
N GLY A 286 2.65 15.55 14.29
CA GLY A 286 1.23 15.64 14.59
C GLY A 286 0.31 15.56 13.34
N PRO A 287 -0.99 15.81 13.51
CA PRO A 287 -1.95 15.77 12.40
C PRO A 287 -1.66 16.79 11.30
N GLU A 288 -1.28 18.01 11.69
CA GLU A 288 -0.97 19.10 10.75
C GLU A 288 0.25 18.77 9.89
N GLY A 289 1.30 18.19 10.47
CA GLY A 289 2.47 17.78 9.71
C GLY A 289 2.18 16.61 8.75
N ILE A 290 1.24 15.72 9.08
CA ILE A 290 0.78 14.70 8.14
C ILE A 290 0.06 15.35 6.95
N SER A 291 -0.79 16.37 7.20
CA SER A 291 -1.42 17.13 6.12
C SER A 291 -0.38 17.84 5.23
N ARG A 292 0.62 18.49 5.83
CA ARG A 292 1.76 19.06 5.09
C ARG A 292 2.52 18.02 4.28
N TRP A 293 2.73 16.82 4.82
CA TRP A 293 3.35 15.73 4.07
C TRP A 293 2.53 15.31 2.84
N ILE A 294 1.21 15.21 2.96
CA ILE A 294 0.36 14.84 1.83
C ILE A 294 0.51 15.86 0.69
N GLN A 295 0.46 17.15 1.03
CA GLN A 295 0.69 18.22 0.06
C GLN A 295 2.11 18.16 -0.53
N LEU A 296 3.13 18.01 0.31
CA LEU A 296 4.52 17.92 -0.12
C LEU A 296 4.74 16.74 -1.08
N ARG A 297 4.13 15.60 -0.80
CA ARG A 297 4.19 14.40 -1.64
C ARG A 297 3.55 14.63 -3.01
N GLU A 298 2.49 15.43 -3.09
CA GLU A 298 1.85 15.80 -4.35
C GLU A 298 2.75 16.76 -5.16
N ASP A 299 3.20 17.85 -4.52
CA ASP A 299 4.03 18.90 -5.13
C ASP A 299 5.36 18.36 -5.67
N PHE A 300 5.95 17.38 -4.97
CA PHE A 300 7.22 16.74 -5.33
C PHE A 300 7.06 15.29 -5.81
N SER A 301 5.87 14.89 -6.26
CA SER A 301 5.61 13.53 -6.75
C SER A 301 6.66 13.04 -7.76
N ARG A 302 7.06 13.90 -8.71
CA ARG A 302 8.12 13.58 -9.70
C ARG A 302 9.49 13.30 -9.09
N ALA A 303 9.80 13.88 -7.93
CA ALA A 303 11.04 13.64 -7.20
C ALA A 303 10.94 12.41 -6.29
N PHE A 304 9.78 12.17 -5.68
CA PHE A 304 9.63 11.14 -4.67
C PHE A 304 9.25 9.78 -5.25
N ASP A 305 8.36 9.74 -6.24
CA ASP A 305 7.79 8.49 -6.77
C ASP A 305 8.87 7.52 -7.30
N PRO A 306 9.91 7.94 -8.07
CA PRO A 306 10.95 7.00 -8.51
C PRO A 306 11.69 6.35 -7.34
N ALA A 307 12.05 7.15 -6.32
CA ALA A 307 12.80 6.68 -5.17
C ALA A 307 11.95 5.78 -4.26
N ILE A 308 10.73 6.20 -3.92
CA ILE A 308 9.83 5.47 -3.02
C ILE A 308 9.28 4.20 -3.67
N SER A 309 8.87 4.26 -4.94
CA SER A 309 8.37 3.06 -5.64
C SER A 309 9.43 1.96 -5.76
N SER A 310 10.71 2.32 -5.81
CA SER A 310 11.82 1.35 -5.83
C SER A 310 11.93 0.48 -4.57
N LEU A 311 11.34 0.91 -3.45
CA LEU A 311 11.26 0.09 -2.22
C LEU A 311 10.35 -1.13 -2.41
N TYR A 312 9.41 -1.07 -3.35
CA TYR A 312 8.41 -2.10 -3.60
C TYR A 312 8.73 -2.98 -4.82
N LEU A 313 9.92 -2.77 -5.42
CA LEU A 313 10.42 -3.59 -6.51
C LEU A 313 11.34 -4.69 -5.96
N GLU A 314 11.10 -5.92 -6.39
CA GLU A 314 11.91 -7.07 -5.99
C GLU A 314 13.19 -7.21 -6.83
N ASN A 315 14.23 -7.77 -6.22
CA ASN A 315 15.47 -8.18 -6.89
C ASN A 315 16.22 -7.09 -7.68
N LEU A 316 16.08 -5.82 -7.28
CA LEU A 316 16.83 -4.73 -7.90
C LEU A 316 18.33 -4.79 -7.57
N SER A 317 19.17 -4.63 -8.60
CA SER A 317 20.60 -4.40 -8.43
C SER A 317 20.87 -3.02 -7.84
N THR A 318 22.05 -2.83 -7.26
CA THR A 318 22.46 -1.58 -6.63
C THR A 318 22.54 -0.42 -7.64
N GLU A 319 22.92 -0.71 -8.88
CA GLU A 319 22.94 0.25 -9.99
C GLU A 319 21.54 0.80 -10.24
N VAL A 320 20.53 -0.09 -10.33
CA VAL A 320 19.13 0.34 -10.52
C VAL A 320 18.65 1.15 -9.32
N ARG A 321 19.01 0.74 -8.09
CA ARG A 321 18.66 1.50 -6.88
C ARG A 321 19.26 2.90 -6.87
N LEU A 322 20.54 3.05 -7.21
CA LEU A 322 21.19 4.36 -7.34
C LEU A 322 20.49 5.19 -8.43
N THR A 323 20.23 4.60 -9.59
CA THR A 323 19.55 5.29 -10.70
C THR A 323 18.19 5.82 -10.29
N GLN A 324 17.34 5.04 -9.63
CA GLN A 324 16.00 5.48 -9.22
C GLN A 324 16.06 6.66 -8.23
N VAL A 325 16.92 6.58 -7.21
CA VAL A 325 17.06 7.68 -6.23
C VAL A 325 17.71 8.91 -6.88
N ALA A 326 18.69 8.72 -7.78
CA ALA A 326 19.34 9.82 -8.50
C ALA A 326 18.37 10.57 -9.43
N ILE A 327 17.47 9.87 -10.13
CA ILE A 327 16.38 10.50 -10.91
C ILE A 327 15.51 11.35 -9.98
N GLY A 328 15.17 10.82 -8.81
CA GLY A 328 14.40 11.55 -7.80
C GLY A 328 15.10 12.83 -7.32
N LEU A 329 16.39 12.74 -6.97
CA LEU A 329 17.20 13.90 -6.55
C LEU A 329 17.41 14.91 -7.70
N GLU A 330 17.50 14.44 -8.94
CA GLU A 330 17.60 15.30 -10.11
C GLU A 330 16.31 16.11 -10.31
N ALA A 331 15.14 15.50 -10.09
CA ALA A 331 13.86 16.22 -10.09
C ALA A 331 13.72 17.12 -8.86
N LEU A 332 14.16 16.68 -7.68
CA LEU A 332 14.10 17.45 -6.44
C LEU A 332 14.86 18.77 -6.55
N GLY A 333 16.13 18.73 -6.95
CA GLY A 333 16.93 19.94 -7.07
C GLY A 333 16.43 20.89 -8.17
N TYR A 334 15.76 20.38 -9.20
CA TYR A 334 15.05 21.21 -10.18
C TYR A 334 13.83 21.90 -9.55
N LEU A 335 13.01 21.15 -8.81
CA LEU A 335 11.79 21.67 -8.19
C LEU A 335 12.10 22.72 -7.12
N ILE A 336 13.10 22.49 -6.28
CA ILE A 336 13.59 23.49 -5.31
C ILE A 336 14.03 24.77 -6.03
N ALA A 337 14.81 24.66 -7.11
CA ALA A 337 15.27 25.83 -7.85
C ALA A 337 14.11 26.65 -8.44
N VAL A 338 13.07 25.99 -8.96
CA VAL A 338 11.90 26.68 -9.53
C VAL A 338 10.99 27.25 -8.46
N ARG A 339 10.64 26.45 -7.46
CA ARG A 339 9.63 26.77 -6.44
C ARG A 339 10.18 27.71 -5.37
N ASP A 340 11.36 27.40 -4.85
CA ASP A 340 11.89 28.04 -3.64
C ASP A 340 12.86 29.17 -3.98
N ASP A 341 13.68 28.99 -5.03
CA ASP A 341 14.64 30.03 -5.45
C ASP A 341 14.06 31.01 -6.49
N GLY A 342 12.87 30.72 -7.04
CA GLY A 342 12.26 31.52 -8.12
C GLY A 342 13.03 31.48 -9.44
N THR A 343 13.83 30.43 -9.66
CA THR A 343 14.59 30.25 -10.92
C THR A 343 13.64 29.90 -12.06
N SER A 344 13.83 30.51 -13.23
CA SER A 344 13.02 30.15 -14.41
C SER A 344 13.25 28.70 -14.83
N GLU A 345 12.21 28.04 -15.32
CA GLU A 345 12.28 26.63 -15.76
C GLU A 345 13.42 26.38 -16.76
N SER A 346 13.65 27.33 -17.68
CA SER A 346 14.72 27.26 -18.69
C SER A 346 16.12 27.22 -18.05
N THR A 347 16.34 28.04 -17.02
CA THR A 347 17.60 28.07 -16.29
C THR A 347 17.76 26.83 -15.41
N ALA A 348 16.71 26.43 -14.69
CA ALA A 348 16.72 25.23 -13.86
C ALA A 348 16.96 23.94 -14.70
N ASN A 349 16.44 23.90 -15.92
CA ASN A 349 16.65 22.78 -16.85
C ASN A 349 18.11 22.64 -17.32
N ARG A 350 18.87 23.74 -17.31
CA ARG A 350 20.30 23.74 -17.68
C ARG A 350 21.23 23.37 -16.53
N MET A 351 20.72 23.28 -15.30
CA MET A 351 21.51 22.81 -14.16
C MET A 351 21.91 21.36 -14.37
N ASN A 352 23.20 21.07 -14.25
CA ASN A 352 23.66 19.69 -14.23
C ASN A 352 23.36 19.04 -12.86
N PHE A 353 23.48 17.71 -12.79
CA PHE A 353 23.12 16.95 -11.61
C PHE A 353 23.92 17.34 -10.35
N LYS A 354 25.23 17.65 -10.48
CA LYS A 354 26.05 18.15 -9.36
C LYS A 354 25.48 19.45 -8.79
N THR A 355 25.12 20.41 -9.66
CA THR A 355 24.54 21.68 -9.21
C THR A 355 23.22 21.46 -8.47
N ARG A 356 22.40 20.51 -8.92
CA ARG A 356 21.15 20.13 -8.25
C ARG A 356 21.40 19.50 -6.88
N LEU A 357 22.37 18.59 -6.77
CA LEU A 357 22.78 18.00 -5.48
C LEU A 357 23.27 19.07 -4.50
N ASN A 358 24.13 19.98 -4.96
CA ASN A 358 24.63 21.08 -4.13
C ASN A 358 23.48 21.95 -3.60
N ARG A 359 22.44 22.20 -4.42
CA ARG A 359 21.29 22.98 -3.99
C ARG A 359 20.50 22.28 -2.88
N ILE A 360 20.28 20.97 -2.98
CA ILE A 360 19.59 20.19 -1.93
C ILE A 360 20.43 20.19 -0.63
N VAL A 361 21.75 20.02 -0.75
CA VAL A 361 22.69 20.04 0.38
C VAL A 361 22.66 21.38 1.12
N GLN A 362 22.44 22.50 0.43
CA GLN A 362 22.34 23.82 1.07
C GLN A 362 21.21 23.91 2.09
N ASP A 363 20.08 23.23 1.88
CA ASP A 363 18.97 23.19 2.85
C ASP A 363 19.30 22.34 4.09
N LEU A 364 20.39 21.57 4.04
CA LEU A 364 20.79 20.57 5.03
C LEU A 364 22.18 20.86 5.59
N ASP A 365 22.60 22.12 5.61
CA ASP A 365 23.92 22.50 6.08
C ASP A 365 24.20 21.96 7.49
N GLY A 366 25.32 21.24 7.63
CA GLY A 366 25.71 20.60 8.88
C GLY A 366 24.98 19.30 9.26
N VAL A 367 23.91 18.91 8.57
CA VAL A 367 23.10 17.73 8.92
C VAL A 367 23.76 16.41 8.47
N LEU A 368 24.39 16.40 7.29
CA LEU A 368 24.89 15.18 6.64
C LEU A 368 26.41 15.01 6.83
N PRO A 369 26.88 14.06 7.66
CA PRO A 369 28.31 13.91 7.97
C PRO A 369 29.18 13.56 6.77
N PHE A 370 28.67 12.76 5.84
CA PHE A 370 29.41 12.33 4.64
C PHE A 370 29.67 13.47 3.66
N VAL A 371 28.77 14.47 3.60
CA VAL A 371 28.98 15.68 2.79
C VAL A 371 30.07 16.55 3.43
N LYS A 372 30.01 16.72 4.76
CA LYS A 372 31.02 17.48 5.50
C LYS A 372 32.42 16.85 5.41
N ALA A 373 32.49 15.51 5.42
CA ALA A 373 33.74 14.77 5.33
C ALA A 373 34.34 14.76 3.90
N ASN A 374 33.54 15.05 2.87
CA ASN A 374 33.96 14.98 1.48
C ASN A 374 33.44 16.19 0.69
N ALA A 375 34.28 17.19 0.49
CA ALA A 375 33.94 18.39 -0.28
C ALA A 375 33.57 18.11 -1.75
N ASP A 376 34.06 16.99 -2.31
CA ASP A 376 33.77 16.55 -3.67
C ASP A 376 32.58 15.59 -3.75
N TRP A 377 31.82 15.41 -2.65
CA TRP A 377 30.73 14.42 -2.56
C TRP A 377 29.75 14.51 -3.74
N SER A 378 29.20 15.70 -4.01
CA SER A 378 28.24 15.89 -5.12
C SER A 378 28.84 15.57 -6.49
N GLN A 379 30.15 15.80 -6.67
CA GLN A 379 30.85 15.43 -7.91
C GLN A 379 30.98 13.91 -8.03
N ASN A 380 31.39 13.24 -6.95
CA ASN A 380 31.56 11.79 -6.92
C ASN A 380 30.25 11.06 -7.22
N ILE A 381 29.14 11.49 -6.61
CA ILE A 381 27.80 10.95 -6.90
C ILE A 381 27.41 11.20 -8.36
N ALA A 382 27.65 12.41 -8.87
CA ALA A 382 27.33 12.74 -10.25
C ALA A 382 28.13 11.90 -11.25
N ASP A 383 29.40 11.63 -10.99
CA ASP A 383 30.24 10.80 -11.84
C ASP A 383 29.84 9.34 -11.78
N ALA A 384 29.54 8.79 -10.60
CA ALA A 384 29.03 7.43 -10.45
C ALA A 384 27.71 7.23 -11.21
N TYR A 385 26.72 8.11 -11.02
CA TYR A 385 25.44 8.05 -11.74
C TYR A 385 25.63 8.20 -13.25
N ASN A 386 26.47 9.15 -13.68
CA ASN A 386 26.73 9.34 -15.10
C ASN A 386 27.46 8.15 -15.73
N ALA A 387 28.34 7.46 -14.99
CA ALA A 387 29.04 6.28 -15.47
C ALA A 387 28.09 5.08 -15.69
N LEU A 388 27.01 4.98 -14.90
CA LEU A 388 25.98 3.96 -15.12
C LEU A 388 25.17 4.19 -16.39
N LYS A 389 24.91 5.45 -16.77
CA LYS A 389 24.08 5.77 -17.94
C LYS A 389 24.85 5.92 -19.26
N HIS A 390 26.16 6.15 -19.19
CA HIS A 390 26.99 6.46 -20.35
C HIS A 390 28.11 5.42 -20.52
N VAL A 391 27.95 4.52 -21.50
CA VAL A 391 28.88 3.41 -21.79
C VAL A 391 30.32 3.85 -22.10
N ASN A 392 30.51 5.10 -22.52
CA ASN A 392 31.84 5.65 -22.82
C ASN A 392 32.62 6.10 -21.57
N ARG A 393 32.09 5.88 -20.36
CA ARG A 393 32.76 6.19 -19.09
C ARG A 393 33.32 4.93 -18.43
N ALA A 394 34.33 5.09 -17.58
CA ALA A 394 34.85 3.98 -16.78
C ALA A 394 33.76 3.46 -15.85
N ALA A 395 33.59 2.13 -15.80
CA ALA A 395 32.62 1.50 -14.91
C ALA A 395 32.96 1.81 -13.44
N PRO A 396 31.99 2.25 -12.62
CA PRO A 396 32.23 2.50 -11.21
C PRO A 396 32.43 1.19 -10.45
N GLN A 397 33.17 1.24 -9.34
CA GLN A 397 33.28 0.07 -8.47
C GLN A 397 31.92 -0.20 -7.80
N PRO A 398 31.47 -1.46 -7.68
CA PRO A 398 30.17 -1.78 -7.08
C PRO A 398 29.98 -1.21 -5.65
N VAL A 399 31.06 -1.15 -4.87
CA VAL A 399 31.03 -0.57 -3.50
C VAL A 399 30.77 0.93 -3.52
N ASP A 400 31.27 1.65 -4.53
CA ASP A 400 31.05 3.09 -4.69
C ASP A 400 29.60 3.36 -5.11
N VAL A 401 29.03 2.52 -5.97
CA VAL A 401 27.61 2.57 -6.34
C VAL A 401 26.71 2.33 -5.12
N ALA A 402 27.05 1.32 -4.29
CA ALA A 402 26.32 1.02 -3.06
C ALA A 402 26.38 2.15 -2.04
N ASN A 403 27.56 2.74 -1.86
CA ASN A 403 27.77 3.88 -0.98
C ASN A 403 27.04 5.13 -1.50
N GLY A 404 27.09 5.39 -2.81
CA GLY A 404 26.35 6.48 -3.42
C GLY A 404 24.84 6.33 -3.24
N TRP A 405 24.31 5.11 -3.40
CA TRP A 405 22.89 4.86 -3.18
C TRP A 405 22.46 5.18 -1.74
N ARG A 406 23.12 4.62 -0.72
CA ARG A 406 22.75 4.87 0.69
C ARG A 406 22.85 6.36 1.08
N GLU A 407 23.83 7.08 0.54
CA GLU A 407 24.04 8.50 0.82
C GLU A 407 22.97 9.37 0.13
N CYS A 408 22.62 9.04 -1.12
CA CYS A 408 21.49 9.68 -1.82
C CYS A 408 20.15 9.43 -1.11
N VAL A 409 19.95 8.24 -0.55
CA VAL A 409 18.79 7.90 0.27
C VAL A 409 18.72 8.78 1.51
N LEU A 410 19.83 8.90 2.26
CA LEU A 410 19.88 9.76 3.43
C LEU A 410 19.67 11.24 3.08
N LEU A 411 20.23 11.72 1.98
CA LEU A 411 20.00 13.08 1.48
C LEU A 411 18.51 13.35 1.25
N LEU A 412 17.82 12.46 0.52
CA LEU A 412 16.39 12.59 0.23
C LEU A 412 15.56 12.60 1.53
N ARG A 413 15.80 11.63 2.41
CA ARG A 413 15.05 11.47 3.66
C ARG A 413 15.27 12.65 4.61
N ALA A 414 16.50 13.13 4.72
CA ALA A 414 16.84 14.29 5.55
C ALA A 414 16.20 15.57 5.00
N TRP A 415 16.19 15.76 3.69
CA TRP A 415 15.52 16.91 3.06
C TRP A 415 14.01 16.91 3.36
N ILE A 416 13.35 15.76 3.15
CA ILE A 416 11.92 15.60 3.48
C ILE A 416 11.66 15.89 4.97
N ALA A 417 12.50 15.37 5.87
CA ALA A 417 12.34 15.61 7.31
C ALA A 417 12.46 17.11 7.66
N SER A 418 13.46 17.79 7.09
CA SER A 418 13.66 19.24 7.27
C SER A 418 12.45 20.04 6.76
N GLU A 419 11.95 19.70 5.57
CA GLU A 419 10.80 20.38 4.95
C GLU A 419 9.49 20.19 5.75
N LEU A 420 9.36 19.06 6.46
CA LEU A 420 8.24 18.82 7.37
C LEU A 420 8.36 19.54 8.72
N GLY A 421 9.51 20.17 8.99
CA GLY A 421 9.79 20.97 10.18
C GLY A 421 10.56 20.25 11.28
N VAL A 422 11.21 19.10 11.00
CA VAL A 422 12.11 18.46 11.96
C VAL A 422 13.34 19.33 12.17
N GLU A 423 13.64 19.67 13.43
CA GLU A 423 14.79 20.52 13.76
C GLU A 423 16.10 19.88 13.31
N HIS A 424 16.99 20.66 12.68
CA HIS A 424 18.28 20.18 12.16
C HIS A 424 19.15 19.51 13.24
N ALA A 425 19.09 19.98 14.49
CA ALA A 425 19.84 19.38 15.60
C ALA A 425 19.35 17.94 15.88
N ILE A 426 18.03 17.73 15.94
CA ILE A 426 17.42 16.40 16.13
C ILE A 426 17.72 15.53 14.92
N LEU A 427 17.56 16.08 13.72
CA LEU A 427 17.81 15.37 12.47
C LEU A 427 19.27 14.89 12.37
N THR A 428 20.23 15.74 12.76
CA THR A 428 21.66 15.39 12.81
C THR A 428 21.90 14.20 13.72
N GLN A 429 21.29 14.19 14.92
CA GLN A 429 21.42 13.06 15.83
C GLN A 429 20.84 11.77 15.23
N ARG A 430 19.63 11.83 14.68
CA ARG A 430 18.99 10.64 14.09
C ARG A 430 19.72 10.11 12.86
N VAL A 431 20.29 10.99 12.03
CA VAL A 431 21.13 10.59 10.89
C VAL A 431 22.37 9.82 11.36
N LEU A 432 22.97 10.18 12.50
CA LEU A 432 24.12 9.46 13.06
C LEU A 432 23.75 8.07 13.59
N GLU A 433 22.50 7.87 13.99
CA GLU A 433 21.97 6.59 14.48
C GLU A 433 21.38 5.73 13.34
N ASP A 434 21.15 6.32 12.16
CA ASP A 434 20.51 5.66 11.02
C ASP A 434 21.38 4.52 10.45
N ALA A 435 20.73 3.43 10.04
CA ALA A 435 21.43 2.26 9.50
C ALA A 435 22.22 2.56 8.21
N TYR A 436 21.78 3.55 7.41
CA TYR A 436 22.38 3.91 6.13
C TYR A 436 23.60 4.85 6.27
N ILE A 437 23.93 5.30 7.48
CA ILE A 437 25.13 6.13 7.70
C ILE A 437 26.43 5.33 7.53
N ARG A 438 26.36 4.00 7.74
CA ARG A 438 27.54 3.13 7.74
C ARG A 438 27.92 2.75 6.31
N PRO A 439 29.19 2.94 5.90
CA PRO A 439 29.63 2.58 4.56
C PRO A 439 29.67 1.07 4.35
N PHE A 440 29.31 0.65 3.13
CA PHE A 440 29.65 -0.67 2.64
C PHE A 440 31.16 -0.74 2.42
N VAL A 441 31.74 -1.89 2.79
CA VAL A 441 33.16 -2.19 2.61
C VAL A 441 33.27 -3.38 1.68
N ALA A 442 34.15 -3.30 0.69
CA ALA A 442 34.43 -4.43 -0.18
C ALA A 442 35.08 -5.55 0.64
N ILE A 443 34.51 -6.76 0.59
CA ILE A 443 35.14 -7.95 1.14
C ILE A 443 35.94 -8.59 0.01
N GLU A 444 37.26 -8.55 0.12
CA GLU A 444 38.11 -9.40 -0.72
C GLU A 444 37.84 -10.86 -0.32
N ARG A 445 37.27 -11.65 -1.24
CA ARG A 445 37.19 -13.10 -1.04
C ARG A 445 38.62 -13.64 -1.14
N ILE A 446 39.13 -14.12 0.00
CA ILE A 446 40.39 -14.87 0.09
C ILE A 446 40.26 -16.21 -0.65
#